data_AF-A0A8J7YVM9-F1
#
_entry.id   AF-A0A8J7YVM9-F1
#
_cell.length_a   1.000
_cell.length_b   1.000
_cell.length_c   1.000
_cell.angle_alpha   90.00
_cell.angle_beta   90.00
_cell.angle_gamma   90.00
#
_symmetry.space_group_name_H-M   'P 1'
#
loop_
_entity.id
_entity.type
_entity.pdbx_description
1 polymer ?
#
loop_
_entity_poly.entity_id
_entity_poly.type
_entity_poly.pdbx_seq_one_letter_code
_entity_poly.pdbx_strand_id
1 'polypeptide(L)'
;MCQSEAAVTAREVVSVLPRILMEEPALKYEIYAILEEHFPPKEEFNRILEEIEKSRIETNKRFAEAREESNRRFEAIDKRFAEAREESNRRFEAIDKRFEAVDRRFEAVDRRFEAVDRRFDAADKRFDKIEATLGTVQKTVEKLTLDIEEEAREVGNYKLREKNIDIELDRFEIPQVIEIDIYGCNDELCVIGECSVRAGVSILDKLERDMKKLKESAPEKIKGKVIKLIYTSLPVGDLIEEAKKKNVWVLRREKEVTDLVIDTT
;
A
#
# COMPACT_ATOMS: atom_id res chain seq x y z
N MET A 1 -124.52 -53.77 -7.89
CA MET A 1 -123.73 -54.52 -6.90
C MET A 1 -122.28 -54.07 -7.00
N CYS A 2 -121.61 -54.03 -5.83
CA CYS A 2 -120.18 -53.78 -5.58
C CYS A 2 -119.72 -52.34 -5.81
N GLN A 3 -119.84 -51.48 -4.79
CA GLN A 3 -118.91 -51.27 -3.66
C GLN A 3 -117.67 -50.46 -4.09
N SER A 4 -117.69 -49.21 -3.66
CA SER A 4 -116.63 -48.21 -3.80
C SER A 4 -115.43 -48.59 -2.93
N GLU A 5 -114.32 -48.93 -3.55
CA GLU A 5 -113.00 -48.89 -2.91
C GLU A 5 -112.71 -47.42 -2.57
N ALA A 6 -112.86 -47.07 -1.30
CA ALA A 6 -112.47 -45.78 -0.79
C ALA A 6 -110.94 -45.68 -0.90
N ALA A 7 -110.46 -44.72 -1.69
CA ALA A 7 -109.07 -44.28 -1.62
C ALA A 7 -108.88 -43.62 -0.26
N VAL A 8 -108.65 -44.42 0.77
CA VAL A 8 -108.41 -43.92 2.13
C VAL A 8 -107.12 -43.13 2.08
N THR A 9 -107.24 -41.83 2.29
CA THR A 9 -106.08 -40.95 2.32
C THR A 9 -105.27 -41.24 3.59
N ALA A 10 -103.94 -41.08 3.54
CA ALA A 10 -103.09 -41.25 4.73
C ALA A 10 -103.59 -40.42 5.94
N ARG A 11 -104.25 -39.29 5.67
CA ARG A 11 -104.87 -38.41 6.67
C ARG A 11 -106.04 -39.06 7.40
N GLU A 12 -106.89 -39.76 6.65
CA GLU A 12 -108.02 -40.50 7.22
C GLU A 12 -107.51 -41.67 8.07
N VAL A 13 -106.53 -42.43 7.58
CA VAL A 13 -105.89 -43.51 8.36
C VAL A 13 -105.36 -42.98 9.70
N VAL A 14 -104.56 -41.90 9.69
CA VAL A 14 -103.97 -41.32 10.91
C VAL A 14 -105.04 -40.80 11.88
N SER A 15 -106.16 -40.29 11.38
CA SER A 15 -107.23 -39.75 12.23
C SER A 15 -108.03 -40.82 12.99
N VAL A 16 -108.16 -42.02 12.41
CA VAL A 16 -108.98 -43.11 12.97
C VAL A 16 -108.12 -44.15 13.70
N LEU A 17 -106.85 -44.29 13.32
CA LEU A 17 -105.91 -45.26 13.89
C LEU A 17 -105.84 -45.26 15.43
N PRO A 18 -105.80 -44.12 16.15
CA PRO A 18 -105.74 -44.12 17.62
C PRO A 18 -106.93 -44.81 18.27
N ARG A 19 -108.12 -44.70 17.67
CA ARG A 19 -109.35 -45.31 18.18
C ARG A 19 -109.37 -46.81 17.90
N ILE A 20 -108.95 -47.22 16.70
CA ILE A 20 -108.85 -48.64 16.31
C ILE A 20 -107.85 -49.38 17.20
N LEU A 21 -106.71 -48.77 17.51
CA LEU A 21 -105.70 -49.34 18.41
C LEU A 21 -106.19 -49.55 19.86
N MET A 22 -107.23 -48.82 20.29
CA MET A 22 -107.85 -49.00 21.62
C MET A 22 -108.92 -50.09 21.61
N GLU A 23 -109.65 -50.24 20.50
CA GLU A 23 -110.75 -51.18 20.35
C GLU A 23 -110.26 -52.60 19.96
N GLU A 24 -109.14 -52.71 19.23
CA GLU A 24 -108.56 -54.00 18.77
C GLU A 24 -107.09 -54.19 19.22
N PRO A 25 -106.85 -54.91 20.33
CA PRO A 25 -105.49 -55.15 20.84
C PRO A 25 -104.60 -55.97 19.89
N ALA A 26 -105.17 -56.85 19.06
CA ALA A 26 -104.40 -57.68 18.13
C ALA A 26 -103.66 -56.83 17.07
N LEU A 27 -104.33 -55.80 16.52
CA LEU A 27 -103.76 -54.89 15.54
C LEU A 27 -102.59 -54.09 16.12
N LYS A 28 -102.65 -53.75 17.42
CA LYS A 28 -101.53 -53.12 18.14
C LYS A 28 -100.28 -54.01 18.09
N TYR A 29 -100.41 -55.31 18.40
CA TYR A 29 -99.27 -56.24 18.36
C TYR A 29 -98.73 -56.46 16.94
N GLU A 30 -99.59 -56.53 15.92
CA GLU A 30 -99.16 -56.62 14.52
C GLU A 30 -98.37 -55.37 14.07
N ILE A 31 -98.84 -54.18 14.44
CA ILE A 31 -98.12 -52.93 14.16
C ILE A 31 -96.79 -52.88 14.91
N TYR A 32 -96.75 -53.32 16.18
CA TYR A 32 -95.48 -53.43 16.90
C TYR A 32 -94.51 -54.41 16.25
N ALA A 33 -94.97 -55.57 15.76
CA ALA A 33 -94.12 -56.55 15.09
C ALA A 33 -93.50 -56.00 13.79
N ILE A 34 -94.29 -55.27 12.97
CA ILE A 34 -93.80 -54.60 11.76
C ILE A 34 -92.77 -53.52 12.10
N LEU A 35 -93.01 -52.77 13.18
CA LEU A 35 -92.09 -51.74 13.66
C LEU A 35 -90.79 -52.35 14.25
N GLU A 36 -90.85 -53.47 14.96
CA GLU A 36 -89.66 -54.18 15.47
C GLU A 36 -88.78 -54.76 14.36
N GLU A 37 -89.36 -55.11 13.20
CA GLU A 37 -88.58 -55.56 12.03
C GLU A 37 -87.71 -54.45 11.42
N HIS A 38 -88.14 -53.18 11.54
CA HIS A 38 -87.50 -52.04 10.88
C HIS A 38 -86.81 -51.07 11.85
N PHE A 39 -87.15 -51.08 13.14
CA PHE A 39 -86.67 -50.15 14.14
C PHE A 39 -86.11 -50.89 15.37
N PRO A 40 -84.97 -50.43 15.91
CA PRO A 40 -84.43 -51.01 17.13
C PRO A 40 -85.38 -50.75 18.31
N PRO A 41 -85.48 -51.67 19.27
CA PRO A 41 -86.23 -51.45 20.50
C PRO A 41 -85.67 -50.23 21.25
N LYS A 42 -86.54 -49.58 22.02
CA LYS A 42 -86.22 -48.32 22.74
C LYS A 42 -84.97 -48.45 23.62
N GLU A 43 -84.76 -49.64 24.20
CA GLU A 43 -83.60 -49.97 25.03
C GLU A 43 -82.29 -50.00 24.22
N GLU A 44 -82.32 -50.48 22.98
CA GLU A 44 -81.16 -50.46 22.08
C GLU A 44 -80.87 -49.06 21.56
N PHE A 45 -81.91 -48.30 21.21
CA PHE A 45 -81.77 -46.90 20.84
C PHE A 45 -81.15 -46.05 21.97
N ASN A 46 -81.62 -46.23 23.22
CA ASN A 46 -81.04 -45.54 24.38
C ASN A 46 -79.59 -45.94 24.64
N ARG A 47 -79.24 -47.23 24.49
CA ARG A 47 -77.84 -47.69 24.60
C ARG A 47 -76.92 -47.02 23.58
N ILE A 48 -77.38 -46.89 22.33
CA ILE A 48 -76.63 -46.18 21.27
C ILE A 48 -76.44 -44.71 21.65
N LEU A 49 -77.48 -44.02 22.14
CA LEU A 49 -77.38 -42.63 22.57
C LEU A 49 -76.38 -42.45 23.72
N GLU A 50 -76.41 -43.32 24.72
CA GLU A 50 -75.44 -43.30 25.83
C GLU A 50 -74.00 -43.56 25.36
N GLU A 51 -73.80 -44.46 24.40
CA GLU A 51 -72.49 -44.73 23.81
C GLU A 51 -71.96 -43.53 23.02
N ILE A 52 -72.82 -42.87 22.25
CA ILE A 52 -72.50 -41.63 21.53
C ILE A 52 -72.14 -40.51 22.52
N GLU A 53 -72.88 -40.36 23.62
CA GLU A 53 -72.59 -39.35 24.64
C GLU A 53 -71.25 -39.62 25.33
N LYS A 54 -70.99 -40.86 25.73
CA LYS A 54 -69.69 -41.28 26.30
C LYS A 54 -68.55 -41.03 25.32
N SER A 55 -68.74 -41.40 24.06
CA SER A 55 -67.76 -41.17 22.99
C SER A 55 -67.48 -39.67 22.81
N ARG A 56 -68.53 -38.82 22.77
CA ARG A 56 -68.37 -37.36 22.68
C ARG A 56 -67.64 -36.77 23.86
N ILE A 57 -67.94 -37.20 25.09
CA ILE A 57 -67.26 -36.73 26.30
C ILE A 57 -65.76 -37.10 26.25
N GLU A 58 -65.45 -38.35 25.90
CA GLU A 58 -64.07 -38.83 25.77
C GLU A 58 -63.31 -38.11 24.65
N THR A 59 -63.94 -37.93 23.48
CA THR A 59 -63.36 -37.17 22.37
C THR A 59 -63.10 -35.72 22.76
N ASN A 60 -64.04 -35.04 23.42
CA ASN A 60 -63.85 -33.66 23.88
C ASN A 60 -62.73 -33.55 24.93
N LYS A 61 -62.61 -34.53 25.83
CA LYS A 61 -61.51 -34.60 26.79
C LYS A 61 -60.16 -34.72 26.09
N ARG A 62 -60.02 -35.63 25.12
CA ARG A 62 -58.79 -35.78 24.32
C ARG A 62 -58.45 -34.50 23.55
N PHE A 63 -59.44 -33.82 22.99
CA PHE A 63 -59.22 -32.53 22.32
C PHE A 63 -58.76 -31.43 23.29
N ALA A 64 -59.32 -31.37 24.50
CA ALA A 64 -58.89 -30.42 25.52
C ALA A 64 -57.44 -30.68 25.95
N GLU A 65 -57.09 -31.94 26.22
CA GLU A 65 -55.73 -32.35 26.59
C GLU A 65 -54.73 -32.07 25.46
N ALA A 66 -55.06 -32.39 24.21
CA ALA A 66 -54.22 -32.11 23.06
C ALA A 66 -54.02 -30.60 22.86
N ARG A 67 -55.05 -29.79 23.09
CA ARG A 67 -54.96 -28.32 23.02
C ARG A 67 -54.06 -27.76 24.11
N GLU A 68 -54.18 -28.28 25.33
CA GLU A 68 -53.34 -27.86 26.45
C GLU A 68 -51.87 -28.23 26.21
N GLU A 69 -51.60 -29.45 25.73
CA GLU A 69 -50.25 -29.86 25.34
C GLU A 69 -49.71 -28.97 24.21
N SER A 70 -50.51 -28.67 23.19
CA SER A 70 -50.13 -27.78 22.10
C SER A 70 -49.78 -26.39 22.62
N ASN A 71 -50.58 -25.83 23.52
CA ASN A 71 -50.32 -24.51 24.12
C ASN A 71 -49.00 -24.51 24.90
N ARG A 72 -48.74 -25.53 25.72
CA ARG A 72 -47.45 -25.66 26.44
C ARG A 72 -46.26 -25.75 25.50
N ARG A 73 -46.40 -26.47 24.37
CA ARG A 73 -45.36 -26.55 23.34
C ARG A 73 -45.12 -25.19 22.69
N PHE A 74 -46.18 -24.44 22.37
CA PHE A 74 -46.06 -23.09 21.82
C PHE A 74 -45.39 -22.12 22.80
N GLU A 75 -45.77 -22.13 24.08
CA GLU A 75 -45.12 -21.30 25.11
C GLU A 75 -43.62 -21.61 25.24
N ALA A 76 -43.25 -22.90 25.19
CA ALA A 76 -41.85 -23.32 25.22
C ALA A 76 -41.07 -22.85 23.97
N ILE A 77 -41.72 -22.87 22.80
CA ILE A 77 -41.14 -22.38 21.55
C ILE A 77 -40.96 -20.86 21.62
N ASP A 78 -41.97 -20.10 22.05
CA ASP A 78 -41.90 -18.64 22.19
C ASP A 78 -40.80 -18.22 23.15
N LYS A 79 -40.64 -18.94 24.27
CA LYS A 79 -39.55 -18.70 25.21
C LYS A 79 -38.18 -18.91 24.56
N ARG A 80 -37.99 -20.01 23.83
CA ARG A 80 -36.72 -20.28 23.12
C ARG A 80 -36.42 -19.24 22.04
N PHE A 81 -37.45 -18.77 21.33
CA PHE A 81 -37.28 -17.70 20.34
C PHE A 81 -36.91 -16.37 20.98
N ALA A 82 -37.51 -16.03 22.12
CA ALA A 82 -37.15 -14.82 22.87
C ALA A 82 -35.69 -14.87 23.34
N GLU A 83 -35.28 -15.99 23.95
CA GLU A 83 -33.90 -16.22 24.41
C GLU A 83 -32.89 -16.14 23.25
N ALA A 84 -33.18 -16.81 22.12
CA ALA A 84 -32.32 -16.77 20.93
C ALA A 84 -32.19 -15.36 20.34
N ARG A 85 -33.29 -14.59 20.32
CA ARG A 85 -33.28 -13.20 19.85
C ARG A 85 -32.45 -12.30 20.78
N GLU A 86 -32.57 -12.49 22.08
CA GLU A 86 -31.77 -11.73 23.05
C GLU A 86 -30.28 -12.06 22.94
N GLU A 87 -29.93 -13.35 22.82
CA GLU A 87 -28.55 -13.76 22.59
C GLU A 87 -28.01 -13.16 21.28
N SER A 88 -28.80 -13.20 20.21
CA SER A 88 -28.42 -12.61 18.93
C SER A 88 -28.17 -11.11 19.05
N ASN A 89 -29.04 -10.37 19.75
CA ASN A 89 -28.85 -8.94 19.98
C ASN A 89 -27.56 -8.66 20.76
N ARG A 90 -27.28 -9.42 21.84
CA ARG A 90 -26.03 -9.27 22.60
C ARG A 90 -24.79 -9.53 21.74
N ARG A 91 -24.85 -10.52 20.84
CA ARG A 91 -23.76 -10.80 19.90
C ARG A 91 -23.55 -9.65 18.91
N PHE A 92 -24.63 -9.07 18.38
CA PHE A 92 -24.53 -7.90 17.50
C PHE A 92 -23.96 -6.68 18.21
N GLU A 93 -24.41 -6.37 19.42
CA GLU A 93 -23.83 -5.28 20.23
C GLU A 93 -22.33 -5.47 20.51
N ALA A 94 -21.91 -6.71 20.75
CA ALA A 94 -20.49 -7.04 20.92
C ALA A 94 -19.69 -6.86 19.61
N ILE A 95 -20.30 -7.16 18.46
CA ILE A 95 -19.70 -6.92 17.14
C ILE A 95 -19.56 -5.41 16.90
N ASP A 96 -20.60 -4.62 17.17
CA ASP A 96 -20.58 -3.17 16.99
C ASP A 96 -19.46 -2.52 17.82
N LYS A 97 -19.33 -2.90 19.10
CA LYS A 97 -18.22 -2.43 19.97
C LYS A 97 -16.84 -2.79 19.42
N ARG A 98 -16.71 -3.95 18.76
CA ARG A 98 -15.45 -4.35 18.11
C ARG A 98 -15.16 -3.50 16.87
N PHE A 99 -16.17 -3.18 16.07
CA PHE A 99 -16.01 -2.27 14.94
C PHE A 99 -15.64 -0.86 15.38
N GLU A 100 -16.29 -0.30 16.40
CA GLU A 100 -15.90 1.00 16.97
C GLU A 100 -14.45 1.02 17.51
N ALA A 101 -13.98 -0.11 18.04
CA ALA A 101 -12.58 -0.24 18.46
C ALA A 101 -11.62 -0.33 17.28
N VAL A 102 -12.03 -0.94 16.16
CA VAL A 102 -11.27 -0.99 14.91
C VAL A 102 -11.18 0.40 14.29
N ASP A 103 -12.29 1.14 14.21
CA ASP A 103 -12.32 2.50 13.66
C ASP A 103 -11.37 3.44 14.42
N ARG A 104 -11.41 3.41 15.76
CA ARG A 104 -10.46 4.18 16.60
C ARG A 104 -9.00 3.81 16.37
N ARG A 105 -8.71 2.55 16.03
CA ARG A 105 -7.35 2.13 15.68
C ARG A 105 -6.94 2.66 14.31
N PHE A 106 -7.84 2.67 13.33
CA PHE A 106 -7.57 3.27 12.02
C PHE A 106 -7.33 4.77 12.11
N GLU A 107 -8.14 5.52 12.87
CA GLU A 107 -7.89 6.94 13.12
C GLU A 107 -6.53 7.22 13.80
N ALA A 108 -6.07 6.30 14.67
CA ALA A 108 -4.74 6.40 15.27
C ALA A 108 -3.62 6.09 14.26
N VAL A 109 -3.86 5.19 13.32
CA VAL A 109 -2.94 4.88 12.22
C VAL A 109 -2.82 6.07 11.27
N ASP A 110 -3.94 6.68 10.87
CA ASP A 110 -3.95 7.85 9.98
C ASP A 110 -3.15 9.01 10.58
N ARG A 111 -3.37 9.33 11.85
CA ARG A 111 -2.57 10.35 12.57
C ARG A 111 -1.08 10.04 12.60
N ARG A 112 -0.69 8.76 12.67
CA ARG A 112 0.72 8.38 12.59
C ARG A 112 1.29 8.57 11.19
N PHE A 113 0.52 8.27 10.14
CA PHE A 113 0.94 8.51 8.77
C PHE A 113 1.10 10.01 8.49
N GLU A 114 0.16 10.87 8.91
CA GLU A 114 0.30 12.33 8.80
C GLU A 114 1.57 12.84 9.50
N ALA A 115 1.92 12.28 10.66
CA ALA A 115 3.14 12.65 11.38
C ALA A 115 4.41 12.19 10.63
N VAL A 116 4.35 11.06 9.93
CA VAL A 116 5.44 10.57 9.08
C VAL A 116 5.62 11.47 7.86
N ASP A 117 4.53 11.86 7.20
CA ASP A 117 4.58 12.75 6.03
C ASP A 117 5.22 14.09 6.39
N ARG A 118 4.82 14.71 7.51
CA ARG A 118 5.45 15.95 7.99
C ARG A 118 6.95 15.80 8.28
N ARG A 119 7.40 14.62 8.69
CA ARG A 119 8.84 14.35 8.91
C ARG A 119 9.58 14.22 7.58
N PHE A 120 8.97 13.62 6.57
CA PHE A 120 9.54 13.57 5.22
C PHE A 120 9.62 14.97 4.60
N ASP A 121 8.57 15.78 4.67
CA ASP A 121 8.60 17.17 4.21
C ASP A 121 9.72 18.00 4.87
N ALA A 122 9.95 17.77 6.18
CA ALA A 122 11.03 18.42 6.91
C ALA A 122 12.41 17.90 6.51
N ALA A 123 12.53 16.62 6.14
CA ALA A 123 13.77 16.03 5.64
C ALA A 123 14.11 16.60 4.25
N ASP A 124 13.13 16.67 3.35
CA ASP A 124 13.32 17.21 1.99
C ASP A 124 13.82 18.65 2.03
N LYS A 125 13.20 19.51 2.84
CA LYS A 125 13.68 20.89 3.06
C LYS A 125 15.11 20.97 3.59
N ARG A 126 15.55 19.98 4.39
CA ARG A 126 16.94 19.92 4.87
C ARG A 126 17.88 19.48 3.75
N PHE A 127 17.47 18.55 2.90
CA PHE A 127 18.23 18.14 1.73
C PHE A 127 18.40 19.28 0.72
N ASP A 128 17.33 20.02 0.41
CA ASP A 128 17.40 21.21 -0.46
C ASP A 128 18.44 22.22 0.05
N LYS A 129 18.46 22.47 1.37
CA LYS A 129 19.42 23.37 1.98
C LYS A 129 20.86 22.85 1.89
N ILE A 130 21.05 21.53 2.06
CA ILE A 130 22.36 20.89 1.91
C ILE A 130 22.83 21.03 0.46
N GLU A 131 21.97 20.75 -0.52
CA GLU A 131 22.29 20.87 -1.95
C GLU A 131 22.68 22.30 -2.32
N ALA A 132 21.91 23.30 -1.88
CA ALA A 132 22.26 24.71 -2.09
C ALA A 132 23.62 25.10 -1.46
N THR A 133 23.89 24.58 -0.25
CA THR A 133 25.16 24.83 0.44
C THR A 133 26.32 24.17 -0.31
N LEU A 134 26.16 22.92 -0.75
CA LEU A 134 27.15 22.18 -1.53
C LEU A 134 27.43 22.88 -2.86
N GLY A 135 26.41 23.35 -3.56
CA GLY A 135 26.59 24.13 -4.79
C GLY A 135 27.38 25.44 -4.56
N THR A 136 27.20 26.08 -3.41
CA THR A 136 27.97 27.28 -3.04
C THR A 136 29.42 26.94 -2.69
N VAL A 137 29.65 25.84 -1.97
CA VAL A 137 30.99 25.34 -1.64
C VAL A 137 31.73 24.95 -2.93
N GLN A 138 31.08 24.24 -3.84
CA GLN A 138 31.66 23.86 -5.13
C GLN A 138 32.15 25.10 -5.90
N LYS A 139 31.29 26.12 -6.07
CA LYS A 139 31.68 27.38 -6.73
C LYS A 139 32.85 28.08 -6.04
N THR A 140 32.90 28.03 -4.71
CA THR A 140 34.00 28.64 -3.94
C THR A 140 35.31 27.89 -4.17
N VAL A 141 35.26 26.55 -4.19
CA VAL A 141 36.43 25.71 -4.48
C VAL A 141 36.91 25.92 -5.91
N GLU A 142 36.02 25.93 -6.90
CA GLU A 142 36.33 26.20 -8.31
C GLU A 142 37.00 27.57 -8.51
N LYS A 143 36.50 28.59 -7.81
CA LYS A 143 37.11 29.93 -7.89
C LYS A 143 38.54 29.93 -7.33
N LEU A 144 38.77 29.29 -6.19
CA LEU A 144 40.10 29.24 -5.58
C LEU A 144 41.13 28.48 -6.43
N THR A 145 40.70 27.46 -7.19
CA THR A 145 41.60 26.76 -8.13
C THR A 145 41.89 27.59 -9.37
N LEU A 146 40.90 28.29 -9.92
CA LEU A 146 41.10 29.18 -11.07
C LEU A 146 42.03 30.35 -10.75
N ASP A 147 41.89 30.98 -9.58
CA ASP A 147 42.69 32.13 -9.17
C ASP A 147 44.20 31.80 -9.15
N ILE A 148 44.60 30.58 -8.75
CA ILE A 148 46.01 30.18 -8.75
C ILE A 148 46.51 29.75 -10.13
N GLU A 149 45.68 29.09 -10.96
CA GLU A 149 46.03 28.77 -12.35
C GLU A 149 46.24 30.04 -13.18
N GLU A 150 45.42 31.07 -12.96
CA GLU A 150 45.58 32.37 -13.60
C GLU A 150 46.87 33.05 -13.14
N GLU A 151 47.15 33.09 -11.84
CA GLU A 151 48.43 33.59 -11.30
C GLU A 151 49.63 32.82 -11.89
N ALA A 152 49.51 31.50 -12.04
CA ALA A 152 50.55 30.65 -12.63
C ALA A 152 50.86 31.05 -14.07
N ARG A 153 49.82 31.26 -14.89
CA ARG A 153 49.95 31.67 -16.29
C ARG A 153 50.51 33.07 -16.42
N GLU A 154 50.05 34.02 -15.61
CA GLU A 154 50.59 35.39 -15.57
C GLU A 154 52.08 35.41 -15.22
N VAL A 155 52.47 34.74 -14.14
CA VAL A 155 53.87 34.66 -13.70
C VAL A 155 54.73 33.92 -14.73
N GLY A 156 54.24 32.81 -15.29
CA GLY A 156 54.92 32.07 -16.33
C GLY A 156 55.15 32.91 -17.59
N ASN A 157 54.12 33.60 -18.08
CA ASN A 157 54.21 34.51 -19.22
C ASN A 157 55.21 35.65 -18.99
N TYR A 158 55.21 36.25 -17.80
CA TYR A 158 56.19 37.27 -17.43
C TYR A 158 57.62 36.72 -17.45
N LYS A 159 57.83 35.53 -16.88
CA LYS A 159 59.16 34.90 -16.82
C LYS A 159 59.69 34.41 -18.16
N LEU A 160 58.82 33.94 -19.05
CA LEU A 160 59.19 33.60 -20.43
C LEU A 160 59.63 34.85 -21.20
N ARG A 161 58.90 35.97 -21.06
CA ARG A 161 59.28 37.27 -21.64
C ARG A 161 60.63 37.77 -21.13
N GLU A 162 60.92 37.67 -19.82
CA GLU A 162 62.24 38.02 -19.28
C GLU A 162 63.39 37.19 -19.89
N LYS A 163 63.11 35.97 -20.33
CA LYS A 163 64.08 35.07 -20.99
C LYS A 163 64.05 35.15 -22.53
N ASN A 164 63.36 36.14 -23.10
CA ASN A 164 63.15 36.28 -24.55
C ASN A 164 62.52 35.05 -25.23
N ILE A 165 61.66 34.32 -24.53
CA ILE A 165 60.89 33.19 -25.09
C ILE A 165 59.47 33.69 -25.41
N ASP A 166 59.13 33.71 -26.70
CA ASP A 166 57.82 34.14 -27.19
C ASP A 166 56.85 32.95 -27.22
N ILE A 167 56.21 32.71 -26.07
CA ILE A 167 55.14 31.73 -25.87
C ILE A 167 54.09 32.35 -24.95
N GLU A 168 52.82 32.26 -25.34
CA GLU A 168 51.69 32.61 -24.50
C GLU A 168 51.15 31.34 -23.82
N LEU A 169 51.10 31.37 -22.49
CA LEU A 169 50.60 30.29 -21.64
C LEU A 169 49.10 30.45 -21.41
N ASP A 170 48.35 29.38 -21.69
CA ASP A 170 46.92 29.25 -21.46
C ASP A 170 46.60 27.85 -20.89
N ARG A 171 45.35 27.63 -20.50
CA ARG A 171 44.83 26.31 -20.12
C ARG A 171 44.62 25.46 -21.37
N PHE A 172 45.01 24.19 -21.31
CA PHE A 172 44.74 23.24 -22.39
C PHE A 172 43.91 22.07 -21.88
N GLU A 173 42.81 21.78 -22.53
CA GLU A 173 41.94 20.66 -22.16
C GLU A 173 41.47 19.88 -23.38
N ILE A 174 41.45 18.55 -23.23
CA ILE A 174 40.74 17.62 -24.11
C ILE A 174 39.63 17.02 -23.25
N PRO A 175 38.36 17.33 -23.55
CA PRO A 175 37.23 16.90 -22.71
C PRO A 175 37.28 15.42 -22.37
N GLN A 176 37.19 15.09 -21.07
CA GLN A 176 37.19 13.72 -20.54
C GLN A 176 38.52 12.93 -20.69
N VAL A 177 39.57 13.52 -21.26
CA VAL A 177 40.85 12.84 -21.52
C VAL A 177 41.97 13.41 -20.65
N ILE A 178 42.21 14.72 -20.75
CA ILE A 178 43.30 15.40 -20.06
C ILE A 178 43.00 16.88 -19.89
N GLU A 179 43.46 17.43 -18.76
CA GLU A 179 43.45 18.85 -18.43
C GLU A 179 44.88 19.21 -18.02
N ILE A 180 45.42 20.27 -18.62
CA ILE A 180 46.76 20.79 -18.36
C ILE A 180 46.61 22.25 -17.93
N ASP A 181 47.01 22.51 -16.70
CA ASP A 181 46.83 23.81 -16.02
C ASP A 181 47.60 24.94 -16.74
N ILE A 182 48.79 24.61 -17.25
CA ILE A 182 49.70 25.57 -17.92
C ILE A 182 50.23 24.95 -19.21
N TYR A 183 49.85 25.51 -20.35
CA TYR A 183 50.28 25.04 -21.66
C TYR A 183 50.53 26.19 -22.62
N GLY A 184 51.59 26.09 -23.42
CA GLY A 184 51.85 27.03 -24.51
C GLY A 184 52.93 26.50 -25.43
N CYS A 185 52.80 26.74 -26.73
CA CYS A 185 53.70 26.13 -27.70
C CYS A 185 53.95 27.04 -28.91
N ASN A 186 55.20 27.11 -29.35
CA ASN A 186 55.60 27.67 -30.64
C ASN A 186 56.31 26.58 -31.48
N ASP A 187 56.97 26.93 -32.58
CA ASP A 187 57.59 25.93 -33.46
C ASP A 187 58.86 25.28 -32.88
N GLU A 188 59.51 25.91 -31.89
CA GLU A 188 60.77 25.44 -31.30
C GLU A 188 60.62 24.86 -29.89
N LEU A 189 59.61 25.30 -29.14
CA LEU A 189 59.44 25.04 -27.72
C LEU A 189 57.98 24.78 -27.35
N CYS A 190 57.76 23.88 -26.40
CA CYS A 190 56.46 23.58 -25.80
C CYS A 190 56.58 23.60 -24.27
N VAL A 191 55.81 24.48 -23.62
CA VAL A 191 55.70 24.55 -22.16
C VAL A 191 54.51 23.70 -21.75
N ILE A 192 54.74 22.75 -20.83
CA ILE A 192 53.70 21.93 -20.23
C ILE A 192 53.90 21.99 -18.72
N GLY A 193 52.85 22.32 -17.99
CA GLY A 193 52.97 22.51 -16.56
C GLY A 193 51.72 22.28 -15.74
N GLU A 194 51.98 22.10 -14.45
CA GLU A 194 51.01 21.80 -13.41
C GLU A 194 51.00 22.91 -12.36
N CYS A 195 49.83 23.18 -11.81
CA CYS A 195 49.62 24.19 -10.77
C CYS A 195 49.17 23.53 -9.45
N SER A 196 49.72 23.97 -8.33
CA SER A 196 49.19 23.59 -7.02
C SER A 196 49.55 24.59 -5.93
N VAL A 197 48.60 24.94 -5.07
CA VAL A 197 48.84 25.83 -3.91
C VAL A 197 49.94 25.27 -3.01
N ARG A 198 49.94 23.96 -2.74
CA ARG A 198 50.95 23.25 -1.96
C ARG A 198 51.41 22.01 -2.71
N ALA A 199 52.63 22.05 -3.23
CA ALA A 199 53.17 20.97 -4.04
C ALA A 199 54.27 20.19 -3.30
N GLY A 200 54.13 18.86 -3.27
CA GLY A 200 55.20 17.92 -2.91
C GLY A 200 55.67 17.13 -4.13
N VAL A 201 56.57 16.17 -3.95
CA VAL A 201 57.18 15.37 -5.06
C VAL A 201 56.14 14.72 -6.00
N SER A 202 54.95 14.36 -5.50
CA SER A 202 53.88 13.74 -6.29
C SER A 202 53.38 14.59 -7.47
N ILE A 203 53.56 15.92 -7.45
CA ILE A 203 53.18 16.78 -8.57
C ILE A 203 54.05 16.51 -9.81
N LEU A 204 55.32 16.12 -9.61
CA LEU A 204 56.22 15.75 -10.69
C LEU A 204 55.70 14.49 -11.40
N ASP A 205 55.16 13.54 -10.64
CA ASP A 205 54.57 12.33 -11.19
C ASP A 205 53.23 12.61 -11.88
N LYS A 206 52.47 13.61 -11.43
CA LYS A 206 51.28 14.11 -12.15
C LYS A 206 51.70 14.68 -13.51
N LEU A 207 52.64 15.63 -13.51
CA LEU A 207 53.15 16.27 -14.72
C LEU A 207 53.63 15.24 -15.76
N GLU A 208 54.42 14.25 -15.35
CA GLU A 208 54.90 13.20 -16.26
C GLU A 208 53.76 12.33 -16.82
N ARG A 209 52.74 12.01 -16.00
CA ARG A 209 51.56 11.27 -16.47
C ARG A 209 50.75 12.07 -17.47
N ASP A 210 50.53 13.34 -17.22
CA ASP A 210 49.72 14.19 -18.10
C ASP A 210 50.50 14.53 -19.39
N MET A 211 51.81 14.73 -19.32
CA MET A 211 52.67 14.76 -20.52
C MET A 211 52.60 13.48 -21.35
N LYS A 212 52.62 12.29 -20.71
CA LYS A 212 52.51 11.01 -21.41
C LYS A 212 51.15 10.89 -22.11
N LYS A 213 50.06 11.22 -21.42
CA LYS A 213 48.72 11.22 -22.01
C LYS A 213 48.60 12.23 -23.16
N LEU A 214 49.19 13.42 -23.04
CA LEU A 214 49.19 14.41 -24.12
C LEU A 214 49.90 13.86 -25.36
N LYS A 215 51.06 13.21 -25.18
CA LYS A 215 51.78 12.53 -26.28
C LYS A 215 50.95 11.44 -26.95
N GLU A 216 50.15 10.70 -26.18
CA GLU A 216 49.31 9.61 -26.70
C GLU A 216 48.04 10.13 -27.38
N SER A 217 47.43 11.19 -26.86
CA SER A 217 46.12 11.70 -27.31
C SER A 217 46.22 12.79 -28.38
N ALA A 218 47.23 13.65 -28.32
CA ALA A 218 47.41 14.80 -29.21
C ALA A 218 48.91 15.10 -29.42
N PRO A 219 49.68 14.20 -30.07
CA PRO A 219 51.11 14.38 -30.28
C PRO A 219 51.46 15.66 -31.07
N GLU A 220 50.57 16.13 -31.94
CA GLU A 220 50.73 17.36 -32.72
C GLU A 220 50.75 18.63 -31.85
N LYS A 221 50.32 18.53 -30.59
CA LYS A 221 50.34 19.62 -29.61
C LYS A 221 51.69 19.74 -28.89
N ILE A 222 52.64 18.85 -29.15
CA ILE A 222 53.98 18.93 -28.56
C ILE A 222 54.98 19.19 -29.69
N LYS A 223 55.31 20.47 -29.92
CA LYS A 223 56.32 20.88 -30.90
C LYS A 223 57.65 21.23 -30.22
N GLY A 224 58.74 20.85 -30.88
CA GLY A 224 60.08 21.21 -30.43
C GLY A 224 60.46 20.63 -29.07
N LYS A 225 61.28 21.36 -28.31
CA LYS A 225 61.76 20.92 -26.99
C LYS A 225 60.77 21.26 -25.90
N VAL A 226 60.63 20.38 -24.92
CA VAL A 226 59.65 20.55 -23.84
C VAL A 226 60.28 21.25 -22.65
N ILE A 227 59.61 22.29 -22.17
CA ILE A 227 59.88 22.95 -20.89
C ILE A 227 58.83 22.42 -19.90
N LYS A 228 59.29 21.70 -18.88
CA LYS A 228 58.44 21.20 -17.80
C LYS A 228 58.30 22.29 -16.76
N LEU A 229 57.08 22.76 -16.50
CA LEU A 229 56.80 23.84 -15.56
C LEU A 229 55.95 23.36 -14.38
N ILE A 230 56.29 23.77 -13.17
CA ILE A 230 55.43 23.66 -12.00
C ILE A 230 55.26 25.04 -11.41
N TYR A 231 54.01 25.46 -11.22
CA TYR A 231 53.71 26.62 -10.39
C TYR A 231 53.22 26.17 -9.01
N THR A 232 53.80 26.71 -7.95
CA THR A 232 53.31 26.48 -6.59
C THR A 232 53.54 27.65 -5.65
N SER A 233 52.54 27.94 -4.81
CA SER A 233 52.69 28.94 -3.74
C SER A 233 53.57 28.43 -2.60
N LEU A 234 53.51 27.13 -2.29
CA LEU A 234 54.23 26.51 -1.18
C LEU A 234 54.81 25.15 -1.56
N PRO A 235 56.08 25.08 -1.98
CA PRO A 235 56.77 23.81 -2.15
C PRO A 235 57.02 23.15 -0.79
N VAL A 236 56.81 21.83 -0.68
CA VAL A 236 57.01 21.05 0.54
C VAL A 236 57.88 19.81 0.31
N GLY A 237 58.56 19.36 1.36
CA GLY A 237 59.47 18.21 1.31
C GLY A 237 60.60 18.42 0.28
N ASP A 238 60.96 17.35 -0.42
CA ASP A 238 62.11 17.33 -1.34
C ASP A 238 61.75 17.79 -2.76
N LEU A 239 60.58 18.43 -2.98
CA LEU A 239 60.12 18.84 -4.31
C LEU A 239 61.18 19.63 -5.08
N ILE A 240 61.84 20.60 -4.44
CA ILE A 240 62.83 21.46 -5.11
C ILE A 240 64.03 20.64 -5.56
N GLU A 241 64.51 19.71 -4.73
CA GLU A 241 65.67 18.87 -5.04
C GLU A 241 65.33 17.88 -6.17
N GLU A 242 64.16 17.24 -6.11
CA GLU A 242 63.70 16.31 -7.14
C GLU A 242 63.37 17.03 -8.46
N ALA A 243 62.80 18.23 -8.41
CA ALA A 243 62.55 19.04 -9.60
C ALA A 243 63.86 19.40 -10.31
N LYS A 244 64.91 19.77 -9.56
CA LYS A 244 66.25 20.02 -10.12
C LYS A 244 66.83 18.78 -10.82
N LYS A 245 66.70 17.60 -10.20
CA LYS A 245 67.16 16.33 -10.79
C LYS A 245 66.43 16.00 -12.09
N LYS A 246 65.16 16.39 -12.21
CA LYS A 246 64.29 16.11 -13.36
C LYS A 246 64.22 17.27 -14.38
N ASN A 247 65.07 18.29 -14.27
CA ASN A 247 65.06 19.50 -15.11
C ASN A 247 63.69 20.20 -15.17
N VAL A 248 62.94 20.20 -14.06
CA VAL A 248 61.63 20.85 -13.99
C VAL A 248 61.78 22.28 -13.47
N TRP A 249 61.24 23.22 -14.23
CA TRP A 249 61.19 24.62 -13.91
C TRP A 249 60.10 24.88 -12.87
N VAL A 250 60.47 25.39 -11.70
CA VAL A 250 59.55 25.62 -10.58
C VAL A 250 59.43 27.12 -10.34
N LEU A 251 58.22 27.64 -10.48
CA LEU A 251 57.88 29.03 -10.27
C LEU A 251 57.00 29.21 -9.04
N ARG A 252 57.17 30.37 -8.41
CA ARG A 252 56.27 30.92 -7.39
C ARG A 252 56.12 32.42 -7.63
N ARG A 253 55.05 33.03 -7.11
CA ARG A 253 54.69 34.45 -7.29
C ARG A 253 55.86 35.43 -7.38
N GLU A 254 56.80 35.35 -6.44
CA GLU A 254 57.89 36.33 -6.32
C GLU A 254 59.27 35.80 -6.78
N LYS A 255 59.39 34.53 -7.17
CA LYS A 255 60.71 33.94 -7.43
C LYS A 255 60.70 32.77 -8.40
N GLU A 256 61.78 32.65 -9.15
CA GLU A 256 62.22 31.42 -9.79
C GLU A 256 62.88 30.51 -8.72
N VAL A 257 62.33 29.31 -8.51
CA VAL A 257 62.77 28.38 -7.44
C VAL A 257 63.81 27.39 -7.96
N THR A 258 63.64 26.95 -9.20
CA THR A 258 64.64 26.20 -9.97
C THR A 258 64.86 26.92 -11.30
N ASP A 259 66.03 26.74 -11.89
CA ASP A 259 66.36 27.39 -13.15
C ASP A 259 65.59 26.75 -14.31
N LEU A 260 65.22 27.56 -15.30
CA LEU A 260 64.70 27.06 -16.56
C LEU A 260 65.80 26.28 -17.30
N VAL A 261 65.56 24.98 -17.49
CA VAL A 261 66.41 24.11 -18.30
C VAL A 261 65.62 23.69 -19.53
N ILE A 262 66.13 24.01 -20.71
CA ILE A 262 65.57 23.52 -21.97
C ILE A 262 66.23 22.17 -22.24
N ASP A 263 65.48 21.08 -22.19
CA ASP A 263 66.02 19.75 -22.47
C ASP A 263 66.63 19.72 -23.88
N THR A 264 67.96 19.72 -23.96
CA THR A 264 68.73 19.50 -25.18
C THR A 264 68.78 18.00 -25.44
N THR A 265 67.70 17.43 -25.97
CA THR A 265 67.80 16.18 -26.74
C THR A 265 67.72 16.52 -28.22
#